data_AF-A0A3D5CTS2-F1
#
_entry.id   AF-A0A3D5CTS2-F1
#
_cell.length_a   1.000
_cell.length_b   1.000
_cell.length_c   1.000
_cell.angle_alpha   90.00
_cell.angle_beta   90.00
_cell.angle_gamma   90.00
#
_symmetry.space_group_name_H-M   'P 1'
#
loop_
_entity.id
_entity.type
_entity.pdbx_description
1 polymer ?
#
loop_
_entity_poly.entity_id
_entity_poly.type
_entity_poly.pdbx_seq_one_letter_code
_entity_poly.pdbx_strand_id
1 'polypeptide(L)'
;MTTKHNTKKISMAGLLVAMGVVYGDIGTSPLYVMKAIVEDNGGLRGINPEFVLGSVSLIFWTLTLLTTIKYVVIALNADNHGEGGIFSLYTLVRKGSKYLIVPAMIGGAALLADGVL
;
A
#
# COMPACT_ATOMS: atom_id res chain seq x y z
N MET A 1 2.53 21.94 -37.62
CA MET A 1 2.65 22.34 -36.21
C MET A 1 3.23 21.18 -35.43
N THR A 2 4.50 21.26 -35.02
CA THR A 2 5.19 20.23 -34.25
C THR A 2 5.05 20.54 -32.76
N THR A 3 4.27 19.73 -32.04
CA THR A 3 4.11 19.80 -30.59
C THR A 3 5.40 19.33 -29.92
N LYS A 4 6.22 20.27 -29.42
CA LYS A 4 7.36 19.97 -28.55
C LYS A 4 6.83 19.43 -27.21
N HIS A 5 6.97 18.12 -26.98
CA HIS A 5 6.77 17.54 -25.66
C HIS A 5 7.92 18.01 -24.75
N ASN A 6 7.61 18.92 -23.84
CA ASN A 6 8.56 19.45 -22.87
C ASN A 6 8.68 18.41 -21.73
N THR A 7 9.59 17.44 -21.89
CA THR A 7 9.90 16.47 -20.83
C THR A 7 10.53 17.23 -19.67
N LYS A 8 9.73 17.63 -18.66
CA LYS A 8 10.25 18.19 -17.42
C LYS A 8 11.26 17.20 -16.84
N LYS A 9 12.54 17.53 -16.87
CA LYS A 9 13.58 16.72 -16.23
C LYS A 9 13.23 16.62 -14.74
N ILE A 10 13.10 15.40 -14.24
CA ILE A 10 12.88 15.14 -12.81
C ILE A 10 14.03 15.80 -12.05
N SER A 11 13.72 16.83 -11.27
CA SER A 11 14.71 17.50 -10.42
C SER A 11 14.95 16.67 -9.17
N MET A 12 16.19 16.65 -8.68
CA MET A 12 16.54 16.01 -7.40
C MET A 12 15.64 16.50 -6.25
N ALA A 13 15.29 17.79 -6.27
CA ALA A 13 14.36 18.37 -5.30
C ALA A 13 12.95 17.78 -5.42
N GLY A 14 12.50 17.50 -6.65
CA GLY A 14 11.20 16.83 -6.88
C GLY A 14 11.20 15.39 -6.37
N LEU A 15 12.32 14.68 -6.48
CA LEU A 15 12.46 13.31 -5.96
C LEU A 15 12.40 13.29 -4.42
N LEU A 16 13.11 14.23 -3.75
CA LEU A 16 13.07 14.37 -2.29
C LEU A 16 11.66 14.69 -1.79
N VAL A 17 10.95 15.59 -2.46
CA VAL A 17 9.56 15.91 -2.11
C VAL A 17 8.66 14.69 -2.29
N ALA A 18 8.77 13.97 -3.41
CA ALA A 18 7.99 12.76 -3.65
C ALA A 18 8.27 11.67 -2.59
N MET A 19 9.54 11.44 -2.24
CA MET A 19 9.90 10.52 -1.16
C MET A 19 9.33 10.95 0.19
N GLY A 20 9.36 12.24 0.51
CA GLY A 20 8.78 12.78 1.74
C GLY A 20 7.27 12.56 1.83
N VAL A 21 6.55 12.73 0.71
CA VAL A 21 5.10 12.46 0.64
C VAL A 21 4.81 10.98 0.86
N VAL A 22 5.52 10.08 0.14
CA VAL A 22 5.33 8.62 0.29
C VAL A 22 5.67 8.14 1.70
N TYR A 23 6.75 8.64 2.28
CA TYR A 23 7.13 8.30 3.66
C TYR A 23 6.12 8.82 4.67
N GLY A 24 5.56 10.02 4.44
CA GLY A 24 4.50 10.59 5.25
C GLY A 24 3.24 9.72 5.25
N ASP A 25 2.79 9.31 4.07
CA ASP A 25 1.59 8.47 3.93
C ASP A 25 1.76 7.11 4.63
N ILE A 26 2.85 6.39 4.34
CA ILE A 26 3.16 5.08 4.97
C ILE A 26 3.32 5.21 6.50
N GLY A 27 3.88 6.32 6.97
CA GLY A 27 4.23 6.53 8.39
C GLY A 27 3.07 6.96 9.30
N THR A 28 1.97 7.48 8.76
CA THR A 28 0.84 7.95 9.57
C THR A 28 0.11 6.82 10.28
N SER A 29 -0.14 5.72 9.58
CA SER A 29 -0.90 4.57 10.12
C SER A 29 -0.21 3.93 11.35
N PRO A 30 1.11 3.61 11.32
CA PRO A 30 1.82 3.12 12.49
C PRO A 30 1.84 4.08 13.68
N LEU A 31 1.87 5.39 13.41
CA LEU A 31 1.92 6.41 14.45
C LEU A 31 0.59 6.47 15.23
N TYR A 32 -0.55 6.32 14.54
CA TYR A 32 -1.85 6.17 15.20
C TYR A 32 -1.94 4.89 16.02
N VAL A 33 -1.43 3.79 15.48
CA VAL A 33 -1.41 2.50 16.20
C VAL A 33 -0.55 2.60 17.46
N MET A 34 0.64 3.19 17.40
CA MET A 34 1.47 3.42 18.59
C MET A 34 0.78 4.31 19.62
N LYS A 35 0.12 5.39 19.18
CA LYS A 35 -0.65 6.25 20.07
C LYS A 35 -1.76 5.48 20.79
N ALA A 36 -2.52 4.66 20.06
CA ALA A 36 -3.61 3.86 20.62
C ALA A 36 -3.10 2.81 21.63
N ILE A 37 -2.01 2.10 21.30
CA ILE A 37 -1.39 1.09 22.17
C ILE A 37 -0.88 1.73 23.48
N VAL A 38 -0.31 2.93 23.41
CA VAL A 38 0.17 3.66 24.59
C VAL A 38 -0.99 4.20 25.44
N GLU A 39 -2.06 4.70 24.82
CA GLU A 39 -3.26 5.16 25.52
C GLU A 39 -3.97 4.00 26.24
N ASP A 40 -4.06 2.83 25.62
CA ASP A 40 -4.69 1.63 26.19
C ASP A 40 -3.88 1.03 27.36
N ASN A 41 -2.55 1.13 27.33
CA ASN A 41 -1.65 0.63 28.38
C ASN A 41 -1.49 1.57 29.60
N GLY A 42 -2.47 2.44 29.87
CA GLY A 42 -2.46 3.36 31.01
C GLY A 42 -1.65 4.65 30.81
N GLY A 43 -1.35 4.99 29.55
CA GLY A 43 -0.63 6.20 29.16
C GLY A 43 0.88 6.14 29.40
N LEU A 44 1.54 7.31 29.38
CA LEU A 44 3.01 7.44 29.53
C LEU A 44 3.58 6.85 30.83
N ARG A 45 2.73 6.53 31.82
CA ARG A 45 3.12 5.97 33.11
C ARG A 45 3.37 4.45 33.09
N GLY A 46 2.85 3.74 32.09
CA GLY A 46 3.02 2.29 31.89
C GLY A 46 4.07 1.92 30.83
N ILE A 47 4.78 2.92 30.27
CA ILE A 47 5.75 2.69 29.19
C ILE A 47 7.04 2.10 29.77
N ASN A 48 7.29 0.84 29.45
CA ASN A 48 8.55 0.14 29.69
C ASN A 48 9.31 -0.02 28.36
N PRO A 49 10.65 0.11 28.30
CA PRO A 49 11.45 -0.22 27.13
C PRO A 49 11.04 -1.52 26.41
N GLU A 50 10.75 -2.59 27.17
CA GLU A 50 10.26 -3.89 26.65
C GLU A 50 8.96 -3.73 25.86
N PHE A 51 8.02 -2.92 26.36
CA PHE A 51 6.74 -2.67 25.72
C PHE A 51 6.89 -1.90 24.41
N VAL A 52 7.80 -0.91 24.38
CA VAL A 52 8.08 -0.13 23.16
C VAL A 52 8.71 -1.02 22.11
N LEU A 53 9.71 -1.83 22.48
CA LEU A 53 10.35 -2.79 21.58
C LEU A 53 9.35 -3.82 21.05
N GLY A 54 8.49 -4.36 21.92
CA GLY A 54 7.42 -5.28 21.53
C GLY A 54 6.43 -4.65 20.56
N SER A 55 5.96 -3.43 20.84
CA SER A 55 5.01 -2.70 19.99
C SER A 55 5.59 -2.37 18.62
N VAL A 56 6.82 -1.86 18.58
CA VAL A 56 7.52 -1.55 17.31
C VAL A 56 7.77 -2.82 16.50
N SER A 57 8.16 -3.91 17.16
CA SER A 57 8.35 -5.21 16.50
C SER A 57 7.04 -5.73 15.89
N LEU A 58 5.93 -5.67 16.63
CA LEU A 58 4.62 -6.08 16.13
C LEU A 58 4.18 -5.25 14.93
N ILE A 59 4.35 -3.93 14.98
CA ILE A 59 4.06 -3.03 13.86
C ILE A 59 4.94 -3.38 12.66
N PHE A 60 6.25 -3.54 12.87
CA PHE A 60 7.20 -3.89 11.82
C PHE A 60 6.81 -5.20 11.12
N TRP A 61 6.61 -6.28 11.89
CA TRP A 61 6.23 -7.57 11.34
C TRP A 61 4.86 -7.54 10.67
N THR A 62 3.89 -6.79 11.21
CA THR A 62 2.56 -6.64 10.62
C THR A 62 2.65 -5.92 9.27
N LEU A 63 3.38 -4.81 9.18
CA LEU A 63 3.57 -4.09 7.93
C LEU A 63 4.30 -4.94 6.89
N THR A 64 5.37 -5.65 7.29
CA THR A 64 6.12 -6.52 6.39
C THR A 64 5.26 -7.69 5.89
N LEU A 65 4.54 -8.38 6.76
CA LEU A 65 3.70 -9.51 6.36
C LEU A 65 2.50 -9.07 5.53
N LEU A 66 1.80 -8.01 5.94
CA LEU A 66 0.63 -7.50 5.22
C LEU A 66 1.01 -7.03 3.82
N THR A 67 2.09 -6.28 3.68
CA THR A 67 2.55 -5.83 2.36
C THR A 67 3.07 -6.98 1.49
N THR A 68 3.78 -7.95 2.07
CA THR A 68 4.25 -9.14 1.35
C THR A 68 3.07 -9.97 0.84
N ILE A 69 2.08 -10.26 1.67
CA ILE A 69 0.93 -11.07 1.25
C ILE A 69 0.09 -10.31 0.23
N LYS A 70 -0.29 -9.06 0.52
CA LYS A 70 -1.19 -8.27 -0.34
C LYS A 70 -0.55 -7.92 -1.69
N TYR A 71 0.71 -7.49 -1.71
CA TYR A 71 1.35 -7.01 -2.93
C TYR A 71 2.20 -8.09 -3.62
N VAL A 72 3.01 -8.86 -2.88
CA VAL A 72 3.90 -9.86 -3.48
C VAL A 72 3.16 -11.14 -3.84
N VAL A 73 2.30 -11.64 -2.96
CA VAL A 73 1.58 -12.89 -3.24
C VAL A 73 0.38 -12.63 -4.17
N ILE A 74 -0.43 -11.60 -3.91
CA ILE A 74 -1.65 -11.37 -4.68
C ILE A 74 -1.41 -10.50 -5.92
N ALA A 75 -0.84 -9.31 -5.76
CA ALA A 75 -0.72 -8.36 -6.88
C ALA A 75 0.36 -8.74 -7.91
N LEU A 76 1.42 -9.43 -7.50
CA LEU A 76 2.49 -9.89 -8.39
C LEU A 76 2.22 -11.25 -9.06
N ASN A 77 1.41 -12.14 -8.47
CA ASN A 77 0.91 -13.37 -9.13
C ASN A 77 -0.40 -13.14 -9.92
N ALA A 78 -0.80 -11.88 -10.06
CA ALA A 78 -1.96 -11.43 -10.81
C ALA A 78 -1.57 -11.11 -12.27
N ASP A 79 -0.87 -12.03 -12.91
CA ASP A 79 -0.29 -11.92 -14.23
C ASP A 79 -1.02 -12.81 -15.25
N ASN A 80 -1.40 -12.22 -16.38
CA ASN A 80 -2.11 -12.91 -17.47
C ASN A 80 -1.31 -12.72 -18.77
N HIS A 81 -0.58 -13.76 -19.18
CA HIS A 81 0.16 -13.82 -20.46
C HIS A 81 1.07 -12.60 -20.75
N GLY A 82 1.81 -12.13 -19.74
CA GLY A 82 2.82 -11.08 -19.93
C GLY A 82 2.32 -9.65 -19.76
N GLU A 83 1.02 -9.43 -19.56
CA GLU A 83 0.49 -8.17 -19.01
C GLU A 83 0.18 -8.38 -17.52
N GLY A 84 0.96 -7.77 -16.63
CA GLY A 84 0.76 -7.83 -15.18
C GLY A 84 -0.19 -6.72 -14.70
N GLY A 85 -1.10 -7.06 -13.79
CA GLY A 85 -1.89 -6.08 -13.04
C GLY A 85 -3.39 -6.36 -12.96
N ILE A 86 -4.07 -5.55 -12.16
CA ILE A 86 -5.53 -5.54 -11.97
C ILE A 86 -6.33 -5.53 -13.28
N PHE A 87 -5.80 -4.92 -14.35
CA PHE A 87 -6.43 -4.88 -15.67
C PHE A 87 -6.38 -6.22 -16.41
N SER A 88 -5.35 -7.03 -16.17
CA SER A 88 -5.16 -8.34 -16.81
C SER A 88 -6.06 -9.42 -16.18
N LEU A 89 -6.34 -9.31 -14.88
CA LEU A 89 -7.40 -10.10 -14.23
C LEU A 89 -8.79 -9.68 -14.70
N TYR A 90 -9.03 -8.39 -14.93
CA TYR A 90 -10.31 -7.92 -15.46
C TYR A 90 -10.62 -8.52 -16.85
N THR A 91 -9.62 -8.61 -17.72
CA THR A 91 -9.78 -9.21 -19.05
C THR A 91 -9.99 -10.73 -18.99
N LEU A 92 -9.34 -11.42 -18.06
CA LEU A 92 -9.50 -12.87 -17.86
C LEU A 92 -10.86 -13.23 -17.23
N VAL A 93 -11.31 -12.48 -16.22
CA VAL A 93 -12.61 -12.65 -15.56
C VAL A 93 -13.77 -12.39 -16.52
N ARG A 94 -13.63 -11.42 -17.42
CA ARG A 94 -14.61 -11.14 -18.48
C ARG A 94 -14.80 -12.31 -19.45
N LYS A 95 -13.78 -13.15 -19.65
CA LYS A 95 -13.83 -14.36 -20.49
C LYS A 95 -14.41 -15.59 -19.78
N GLY A 96 -14.26 -15.68 -18.44
CA GLY A 96 -14.58 -16.89 -17.67
C GLY A 96 -16.04 -17.03 -17.23
N SER A 97 -16.64 -16.00 -16.62
CA SER A 97 -18.04 -16.05 -16.16
C SER A 97 -18.57 -14.68 -15.73
N LYS A 98 -19.81 -14.35 -16.10
CA LYS A 98 -20.48 -13.08 -15.73
C LYS A 98 -20.55 -12.85 -14.22
N TYR A 99 -20.55 -13.91 -13.42
CA TYR A 99 -20.66 -13.84 -11.96
C TYR A 99 -19.33 -13.50 -11.25
N LEU A 100 -18.17 -13.75 -11.88
CA LEU A 100 -16.87 -13.37 -11.29
C LEU A 100 -16.55 -11.88 -11.47
N ILE A 101 -17.28 -11.17 -12.34
CA ILE A 101 -17.05 -9.75 -12.62
C ILE A 101 -17.30 -8.87 -11.38
N VAL A 102 -18.32 -9.20 -10.58
CA VAL A 102 -18.68 -8.43 -9.38
C VAL A 102 -17.57 -8.47 -8.31
N PRO A 103 -17.10 -9.64 -7.84
CA PRO A 103 -16.01 -9.69 -6.88
C PRO A 103 -14.69 -9.14 -7.45
N ALA A 104 -14.44 -9.29 -8.75
CA ALA A 104 -13.26 -8.70 -9.40
C ALA A 104 -13.31 -7.17 -9.46
N MET A 105 -14.47 -6.57 -9.75
CA MET A 105 -14.63 -5.10 -9.70
C MET A 105 -14.48 -4.56 -8.29
N ILE A 106 -15.03 -5.24 -7.29
CA ILE A 106 -14.88 -4.84 -5.88
C ILE A 106 -13.42 -4.93 -5.45
N GLY A 107 -12.74 -6.03 -5.76
CA GLY A 107 -11.32 -6.21 -5.45
C GLY A 107 -10.42 -5.22 -6.18
N GLY A 108 -10.67 -4.96 -7.47
CA GLY A 108 -9.93 -3.99 -8.26
C GLY A 108 -10.15 -2.55 -7.78
N ALA A 109 -11.39 -2.19 -7.41
CA ALA A 109 -11.71 -0.88 -6.83
C ALA A 109 -11.08 -0.71 -5.44
N ALA A 110 -11.07 -1.73 -4.59
CA ALA A 110 -10.41 -1.70 -3.29
C ALA A 110 -8.88 -1.54 -3.43
N LEU A 111 -8.26 -2.24 -4.37
CA LEU A 111 -6.83 -2.10 -4.65
C LEU A 111 -6.47 -0.71 -5.22
N LEU A 112 -7.32 -0.14 -6.09
CA LEU A 112 -7.15 1.22 -6.58
C LEU A 112 -7.36 2.25 -5.47
N ALA A 113 -8.37 2.08 -4.62
CA ALA A 113 -8.62 2.95 -3.48
C ALA A 113 -7.43 2.94 -2.50
N ASP A 114 -6.88 1.75 -2.23
CA ASP A 114 -5.69 1.57 -1.39
C ASP A 114 -4.39 2.08 -2.02
N GLY A 115 -4.37 2.41 -3.31
CA GLY A 115 -3.21 2.99 -4.00
C GLY A 115 -3.34 4.47 -4.35
N VAL A 116 -4.51 5.08 -4.05
CA VAL A 116 -4.80 6.51 -4.29
C VAL A 116 -4.73 7.31 -2.98
N LEU A 117 -4.83 6.65 -1.83
CA LEU A 117 -4.32 7.15 -0.56
C LEU A 117 -2.79 7.10 -0.61
#